data_AF-A0A1D2TS99-F1
#
_entry.id   AF-A0A1D2TS99-F1
#
_cell.length_a   1.000
_cell.length_b   1.000
_cell.length_c   1.000
_cell.angle_alpha   90.00
_cell.angle_beta   90.00
_cell.angle_gamma   90.00
#
_symmetry.space_group_name_H-M   'P 1'
#
loop_
_entity.id
_entity.type
_entity.pdbx_description
1 polymer ?
#
loop_
_entity_poly.entity_id
_entity_poly.type
_entity_poly.pdbx_seq_one_letter_code
_entity_poly.pdbx_strand_id
1 'polypeptide(L)'
;MRAECRAQIEQALAWGVDATHLDSHMGANQIDPRFFEVYVELAAEFALPLRMVGPAMEARLGFPGRERAAAAGIVFNDEFVSRWGHPTAELMRSVLPGLGPGVAEVNLHPVHDGPELRGYDKREPQIRIDDHAVAMDRAMADFIVGQGFAAISFRPLRDLQRAA
;
A
#
# COMPACT_ATOMS: atom_id res chain seq x y z
N MET A 1 -8.17 -13.56 -14.24
CA MET A 1 -7.78 -12.41 -13.41
C MET A 1 -8.98 -11.89 -12.62
N ARG A 2 -10.01 -11.29 -13.22
CA ARG A 2 -11.20 -10.80 -12.48
C ARG A 2 -11.83 -11.81 -11.52
N ALA A 3 -12.18 -13.00 -12.00
CA ALA A 3 -12.80 -14.04 -11.17
C ALA A 3 -11.90 -14.45 -9.98
N GLU A 4 -10.58 -14.50 -10.21
CA GLU A 4 -9.59 -14.83 -9.18
C GLU A 4 -9.47 -13.71 -8.14
N CYS A 5 -9.32 -12.45 -8.57
CA CYS A 5 -9.23 -11.31 -7.65
C CYS A 5 -10.51 -11.16 -6.81
N ARG A 6 -11.68 -11.36 -7.42
CA ARG A 6 -12.95 -11.42 -6.70
C ARG A 6 -12.94 -12.52 -5.64
N ALA A 7 -12.56 -13.74 -6.02
CA ALA A 7 -12.55 -14.88 -5.11
C ALA A 7 -11.64 -14.63 -3.89
N GLN A 8 -10.49 -13.96 -4.09
CA GLN A 8 -9.60 -13.58 -2.98
C GLN A 8 -10.26 -12.58 -2.01
N ILE A 9 -10.98 -11.57 -2.54
CA ILE A 9 -11.71 -10.61 -1.72
C ILE A 9 -12.84 -11.31 -0.96
N GLU A 10 -13.66 -12.09 -1.65
CA GLU A 10 -14.76 -12.85 -1.05
C GLU A 10 -14.26 -13.82 0.02
N GLN A 11 -13.12 -14.48 -0.21
CA GLN A 11 -12.52 -15.38 0.76
C GLN A 11 -12.03 -14.65 2.01
N ALA A 12 -11.43 -13.47 1.87
CA ALA A 12 -11.04 -12.66 3.02
C ALA A 12 -12.26 -12.24 3.85
N LEU A 13 -13.34 -11.80 3.19
CA LEU A 13 -14.60 -11.46 3.85
C LEU A 13 -15.24 -12.67 4.54
N ALA A 14 -15.21 -13.85 3.89
CA ALA A 14 -15.72 -15.10 4.46
C ALA A 14 -14.93 -15.56 5.70
N TRP A 15 -13.63 -15.22 5.79
CA TRP A 15 -12.84 -15.41 7.00
C TRP A 15 -13.10 -14.37 8.10
N GLY A 16 -14.01 -13.41 7.87
CA GLY A 16 -14.33 -12.35 8.82
C GLY A 16 -13.32 -11.21 8.84
N VAL A 17 -12.46 -11.09 7.81
CA VAL A 17 -11.55 -9.95 7.70
C VAL A 17 -12.37 -8.70 7.38
N ASP A 18 -12.25 -7.68 8.23
CA ASP A 18 -12.79 -6.36 7.95
C ASP A 18 -11.89 -5.63 6.94
N ALA A 19 -12.10 -5.93 5.65
CA ALA A 19 -11.34 -5.33 4.57
C ALA A 19 -11.50 -3.80 4.59
N THR A 20 -10.36 -3.09 4.62
CA THR A 20 -10.32 -1.62 4.68
C THR A 20 -9.86 -0.98 3.38
N HIS A 21 -9.19 -1.72 2.51
CA HIS A 21 -8.71 -1.29 1.22
C HIS A 21 -8.36 -2.53 0.39
N LEU A 22 -8.06 -2.32 -0.88
CA LEU A 22 -7.39 -3.30 -1.73
C LEU A 22 -5.97 -2.83 -2.04
N ASP A 23 -5.06 -3.80 -2.14
CA ASP A 23 -3.74 -3.61 -2.71
C ASP A 23 -3.43 -4.70 -3.75
N SER A 24 -2.20 -4.71 -4.27
CA SER A 24 -1.76 -5.73 -5.20
C SER A 24 -0.30 -6.09 -4.94
N HIS A 25 -0.03 -7.38 -4.77
CA HIS A 25 1.34 -7.87 -4.61
C HIS A 25 2.20 -7.42 -5.81
N MET A 26 3.36 -6.84 -5.51
CA MET A 26 4.26 -6.22 -6.50
C MET A 26 3.61 -5.14 -7.39
N GLY A 27 2.45 -4.61 -7.01
CA GLY A 27 1.67 -3.68 -7.83
C GLY A 27 1.17 -4.29 -9.14
N ALA A 28 1.05 -5.62 -9.25
CA ALA A 28 0.75 -6.30 -10.51
C ALA A 28 -0.53 -5.79 -11.20
N ASN A 29 -1.55 -5.43 -10.42
CA ASN A 29 -2.81 -4.89 -10.94
C ASN A 29 -2.73 -3.39 -11.28
N GLN A 30 -1.60 -2.73 -11.01
CA GLN A 30 -1.42 -1.28 -11.15
C GLN A 30 -0.52 -0.90 -12.33
N ILE A 31 0.18 -1.86 -12.95
CA ILE A 31 1.20 -1.59 -13.97
C ILE A 31 0.72 -1.79 -15.41
N ASP A 32 -0.32 -2.59 -15.63
CA ASP A 32 -0.92 -2.82 -16.95
C ASP A 32 -2.37 -2.30 -16.94
N PRO A 33 -2.77 -1.43 -17.88
CA PRO A 33 -4.09 -0.81 -17.88
C PRO A 33 -5.22 -1.85 -17.93
N ARG A 34 -5.03 -3.02 -18.54
CA ARG A 34 -6.07 -4.06 -18.61
C ARG A 34 -6.37 -4.67 -17.25
N PHE A 35 -5.36 -4.77 -16.38
CA PHE A 35 -5.51 -5.24 -15.01
C PHE A 35 -5.98 -4.13 -14.09
N PHE A 36 -5.57 -2.89 -14.38
CA PHE A 36 -5.99 -1.71 -13.66
C PHE A 36 -7.50 -1.50 -13.70
N GLU A 37 -8.14 -1.67 -14.86
CA GLU A 37 -9.61 -1.56 -14.96
C GLU A 37 -10.30 -2.55 -14.00
N VAL A 38 -9.84 -3.79 -13.94
CA VAL A 38 -10.39 -4.79 -13.01
C VAL A 38 -10.17 -4.39 -11.55
N TYR A 39 -9.01 -3.79 -11.23
CA TYR A 39 -8.69 -3.33 -9.89
C TYR A 39 -9.65 -2.22 -9.42
N VAL A 40 -9.94 -1.25 -10.28
CA VAL A 40 -10.90 -0.16 -10.01
C VAL A 40 -12.34 -0.68 -9.93
N GLU A 41 -12.73 -1.57 -10.84
CA GLU A 41 -14.08 -2.15 -10.83
C GLU A 41 -14.37 -2.95 -9.55
N LEU A 42 -13.40 -3.74 -9.07
CA LEU A 42 -13.53 -4.45 -7.79
C LEU A 42 -13.52 -3.48 -6.60
N ALA A 43 -12.73 -2.41 -6.65
CA ALA A 43 -12.75 -1.37 -5.61
C ALA A 43 -14.14 -0.71 -5.48
N ALA A 44 -14.77 -0.41 -6.61
CA ALA A 44 -16.12 0.15 -6.68
C ALA A 44 -17.15 -0.84 -6.14
N GLU A 45 -17.10 -2.08 -6.61
CA GLU A 45 -18.06 -3.11 -6.23
C GLU A 45 -18.05 -3.44 -4.74
N PHE A 46 -16.87 -3.55 -4.14
CA PHE A 46 -16.73 -3.85 -2.71
C PHE A 46 -16.72 -2.60 -1.83
N ALA A 47 -16.86 -1.41 -2.42
CA ALA A 47 -16.78 -0.10 -1.77
C ALA A 47 -15.53 0.00 -0.87
N LEU A 48 -14.37 -0.28 -1.47
CA LEU A 48 -13.05 -0.25 -0.83
C LEU A 48 -12.13 0.78 -1.52
N PRO A 49 -11.36 1.57 -0.76
CA PRO A 49 -10.25 2.35 -1.26
C PRO A 49 -9.17 1.49 -1.90
N LEU A 50 -8.31 2.12 -2.70
CA LEU A 50 -7.13 1.48 -3.29
C LEU A 50 -5.83 2.02 -2.72
N ARG A 51 -4.87 1.12 -2.47
CA ARG A 51 -3.45 1.49 -2.54
C ARG A 51 -3.10 1.71 -4.01
N MET A 52 -2.54 2.86 -4.31
CA MET A 52 -2.16 3.31 -5.65
C MET A 52 -0.68 3.69 -5.70
N VAL A 53 -0.02 3.38 -6.82
CA VAL A 53 1.30 3.93 -7.13
C VAL A 53 1.28 5.46 -7.07
N GLY A 54 2.39 6.04 -6.61
CA GLY A 54 2.54 7.49 -6.49
C GLY A 54 2.61 8.18 -7.87
N PRO A 55 2.41 9.52 -7.93
CA PRO A 55 2.33 10.27 -9.18
C PRO A 55 3.56 10.08 -10.10
N ALA A 56 4.76 10.01 -9.53
CA ALA A 56 5.98 9.79 -10.30
C ALA A 56 6.01 8.42 -11.00
N MET A 57 5.47 7.39 -10.34
CA MET A 57 5.39 6.05 -10.90
C MET A 57 4.29 5.96 -11.96
N GLU A 58 3.12 6.57 -11.73
CA GLU A 58 2.07 6.68 -12.74
C GLU A 58 2.58 7.35 -14.02
N ALA A 59 3.28 8.49 -13.89
CA ALA A 59 3.88 9.18 -15.04
C ALA A 59 4.83 8.28 -15.84
N ARG A 60 5.56 7.38 -15.15
CA ARG A 60 6.45 6.41 -15.78
C ARG A 60 5.71 5.25 -16.45
N LEU A 61 4.56 4.84 -15.92
CA LEU A 61 3.70 3.81 -16.51
C LEU A 61 2.95 4.33 -17.74
N GLY A 62 2.70 5.64 -17.83
CA GLY A 62 2.21 6.29 -19.04
C GLY A 62 0.71 6.12 -19.29
N PHE A 63 -0.08 5.84 -18.27
CA PHE A 63 -1.55 5.85 -18.36
C PHE A 63 -2.18 6.52 -17.12
N PRO A 64 -3.34 7.18 -17.27
CA PRO A 64 -3.93 8.02 -16.22
C PRO A 64 -4.76 7.19 -15.23
N GLY A 65 -4.12 6.30 -14.48
CA GLY A 65 -4.80 5.40 -13.53
C GLY A 65 -5.50 6.15 -12.39
N ARG A 66 -4.85 7.15 -11.81
CA ARG A 66 -5.37 7.97 -10.69
C ARG A 66 -6.58 8.80 -11.12
N GLU A 67 -6.56 9.40 -12.31
CA GLU A 67 -7.71 10.10 -12.88
C GLU A 67 -8.90 9.14 -13.07
N ARG A 68 -8.67 7.96 -13.63
CA ARG A 68 -9.71 6.93 -13.82
C ARG A 68 -10.30 6.44 -12.51
N ALA A 69 -9.47 6.17 -11.50
CA ALA A 69 -9.92 5.77 -10.18
C ALA A 69 -10.77 6.89 -9.53
N ALA A 70 -10.33 8.14 -9.60
CA ALA A 70 -11.08 9.28 -9.08
C ALA A 70 -12.42 9.47 -9.80
N ALA A 71 -12.45 9.32 -11.13
CA ALA A 71 -13.67 9.39 -11.93
C ALA A 71 -14.67 8.27 -11.59
N ALA A 72 -14.18 7.13 -11.10
CA ALA A 72 -15.00 6.04 -10.57
C ALA A 72 -15.40 6.23 -9.09
N GLY A 73 -15.08 7.36 -8.47
CA GLY A 73 -15.38 7.65 -7.06
C GLY A 73 -14.52 6.88 -6.06
N ILE A 74 -13.38 6.35 -6.49
CA ILE A 74 -12.48 5.57 -5.63
C ILE A 74 -11.52 6.50 -4.89
N VAL A 75 -11.43 6.32 -3.58
CA VAL A 75 -10.46 6.98 -2.69
C VAL A 75 -9.15 6.19 -2.68
N PHE A 76 -8.02 6.89 -2.67
CA PHE A 76 -6.68 6.29 -2.64
C PHE A 76 -5.65 7.25 -2.04
N ASN A 77 -4.44 6.76 -1.76
CA ASN A 77 -3.32 7.54 -1.23
C ASN A 77 -2.78 8.56 -2.25
N ASP A 78 -2.36 9.73 -1.77
CA ASP A 78 -1.74 10.80 -2.56
C ASP A 78 -0.33 10.42 -3.00
N GLU A 79 0.45 9.84 -2.09
CA GLU A 79 1.85 9.46 -2.32
C GLU A 79 2.09 7.99 -1.95
N PHE A 80 2.99 7.32 -2.68
CA PHE A 80 3.42 5.96 -2.37
C PHE A 80 4.94 5.85 -2.42
N VAL A 81 5.53 5.49 -1.29
CA VAL A 81 6.97 5.38 -1.08
C VAL A 81 7.32 3.91 -0.89
N SER A 82 7.98 3.33 -1.89
CA SER A 82 8.44 1.95 -1.85
C SER A 82 9.75 1.79 -2.59
N ARG A 83 10.70 1.09 -1.99
CA ARG A 83 11.97 0.75 -2.63
C ARG A 83 12.49 -0.59 -2.12
N TRP A 84 12.24 -1.65 -2.89
CA TRP A 84 12.76 -2.99 -2.58
C TRP A 84 14.28 -3.00 -2.50
N GLY A 85 14.83 -3.76 -1.55
CA GLY A 85 16.28 -3.90 -1.37
C GLY A 85 16.97 -2.72 -0.69
N HIS A 86 16.22 -1.72 -0.21
CA HIS A 86 16.77 -0.57 0.52
C HIS A 86 16.28 -0.57 1.97
N PRO A 87 17.11 -0.23 2.97
CA PRO A 87 16.67 -0.15 4.35
C PRO A 87 15.54 0.87 4.52
N THR A 88 14.36 0.42 4.98
CA THR A 88 13.18 1.30 5.04
C THR A 88 13.35 2.48 5.99
N ALA A 89 14.13 2.33 7.07
CA ALA A 89 14.46 3.46 7.94
C ALA A 89 15.18 4.60 7.21
N GLU A 90 16.14 4.28 6.34
CA GLU A 90 16.86 5.27 5.55
C GLU A 90 15.95 5.90 4.48
N LEU A 91 15.10 5.10 3.87
CA LEU A 91 14.09 5.58 2.92
C LEU A 91 13.15 6.58 3.59
N MET A 92 12.59 6.25 4.76
CA MET A 92 11.68 7.13 5.47
C MET A 92 12.37 8.43 5.90
N ARG A 93 13.59 8.34 6.42
CA ARG A 93 14.36 9.54 6.82
C ARG A 93 14.73 10.44 5.65
N SER A 94 14.91 9.89 4.45
CA SER A 94 15.22 10.69 3.27
C SER A 94 13.98 11.27 2.58
N VAL A 95 12.86 10.55 2.58
CA VAL A 95 11.66 10.95 1.81
C VAL A 95 10.68 11.78 2.63
N LEU A 96 10.39 11.40 3.88
CA LEU A 96 9.34 12.06 4.69
C LEU A 96 9.51 13.58 4.83
N PRO A 97 10.72 14.15 5.02
CA PRO A 97 10.90 15.60 5.14
C PRO A 97 10.49 16.41 3.89
N GLY A 98 10.44 15.76 2.72
CA GLY A 98 10.11 16.39 1.45
C GLY A 98 8.66 16.21 1.01
N LEU A 99 7.85 15.44 1.75
CA LEU A 99 6.46 15.19 1.38
C LEU A 99 5.55 16.36 1.80
N GLY A 100 4.60 16.69 0.92
CA GLY A 100 3.59 17.71 1.18
C GLY A 100 2.38 17.19 1.97
N PRO A 101 1.40 18.07 2.26
CA PRO A 101 0.12 17.65 2.86
C PRO A 101 -0.62 16.63 1.98
N GLY A 102 -1.19 15.60 2.61
CA GLY A 102 -1.93 14.53 1.95
C GLY A 102 -1.82 13.21 2.69
N VAL A 103 -2.33 12.15 2.06
CA VAL A 103 -2.18 10.77 2.53
C VAL A 103 -0.99 10.13 1.83
N ALA A 104 0.15 10.04 2.53
CA ALA A 104 1.31 9.30 2.08
C ALA A 104 1.30 7.88 2.64
N GLU A 105 1.73 6.93 1.82
CA GLU A 105 1.87 5.54 2.21
C GLU A 105 3.32 5.05 2.01
N VAL A 106 3.91 4.52 3.07
CA VAL A 106 5.19 3.80 3.03
C VAL A 106 4.91 2.34 3.31
N ASN A 107 5.31 1.42 2.42
CA ASN A 107 5.12 -0.01 2.66
C ASN A 107 6.33 -0.65 3.34
N LEU A 108 6.06 -1.60 4.23
CA LEU A 108 7.05 -2.44 4.91
C LEU A 108 6.65 -3.91 4.68
N HIS A 109 7.61 -4.82 4.81
CA HIS A 109 7.43 -6.27 4.77
C HIS A 109 7.96 -6.94 6.04
N PRO A 110 7.48 -6.53 7.24
CA PRO A 110 8.05 -6.98 8.49
C PRO A 110 7.79 -8.47 8.72
N VAL A 111 8.84 -9.23 9.04
CA VAL A 111 8.74 -10.64 9.42
C VAL A 111 9.71 -10.94 10.54
N HIS A 112 9.28 -11.72 11.54
CA HIS A 112 10.17 -12.18 12.60
C HIS A 112 11.31 -13.04 12.02
N ASP A 113 12.54 -12.84 12.52
CA ASP A 113 13.67 -13.67 12.11
C ASP A 113 13.54 -15.07 12.70
N GLY A 114 13.18 -16.03 11.86
CA GLY A 114 12.96 -17.41 12.28
C GLY A 114 13.03 -18.40 11.12
N PRO A 115 12.86 -19.70 11.41
CA PRO A 115 12.99 -20.78 10.41
C PRO A 115 12.10 -20.59 9.19
N GLU A 116 10.90 -20.01 9.35
CA GLU A 116 9.99 -19.72 8.25
C GLU A 116 10.60 -18.71 7.26
N LEU A 117 11.01 -17.54 7.75
CA LEU A 117 11.65 -16.51 6.94
C LEU A 117 12.90 -17.04 6.22
N ARG A 118 13.78 -17.70 6.97
CA ARG A 118 15.01 -18.28 6.42
C ARG A 118 14.73 -19.44 5.45
N GLY A 119 13.54 -20.03 5.51
CA GLY A 119 13.08 -21.09 4.62
C GLY A 119 12.65 -20.57 3.25
N TYR A 120 11.78 -19.55 3.20
CA TYR A 120 11.23 -19.05 1.93
C TYR A 120 12.09 -17.95 1.30
N ASP A 121 12.81 -17.16 2.10
CA ASP A 121 13.68 -16.09 1.60
C ASP A 121 15.16 -16.40 1.86
N LYS A 122 15.76 -17.11 0.91
CA LYS A 122 17.16 -17.55 0.99
C LYS A 122 18.17 -16.48 0.56
N ARG A 123 17.70 -15.39 -0.05
CA ARG A 123 18.56 -14.40 -0.71
C ARG A 123 18.55 -13.08 0.01
N GLU A 124 17.37 -12.61 0.41
CA GLU A 124 17.19 -11.26 0.94
C GLU A 124 16.38 -11.22 2.26
N PRO A 125 16.54 -12.19 3.19
CA PRO A 125 15.75 -12.21 4.43
C PRO A 125 15.97 -10.96 5.28
N GLN A 126 17.14 -10.31 5.14
CA GLN A 126 17.49 -9.12 5.90
C GLN A 126 16.53 -7.95 5.66
N ILE A 127 15.97 -7.81 4.45
CA ILE A 127 15.00 -6.74 4.15
C ILE A 127 13.82 -6.81 5.12
N ARG A 128 13.31 -8.02 5.37
CA ARG A 128 12.12 -8.26 6.21
C ARG A 128 12.42 -8.15 7.70
N ILE A 129 13.65 -8.51 8.09
CA ILE A 129 14.15 -8.37 9.46
C ILE A 129 14.30 -6.89 9.80
N ASP A 130 14.89 -6.11 8.88
CA ASP A 130 15.06 -4.67 9.04
C ASP A 130 13.70 -3.97 9.08
N ASP A 131 12.77 -4.33 8.18
CA ASP A 131 11.40 -3.80 8.21
C ASP A 131 10.68 -4.12 9.52
N HIS A 132 10.87 -5.32 10.07
CA HIS A 132 10.34 -5.66 11.39
C HIS A 132 10.95 -4.79 12.50
N ALA A 133 12.26 -4.55 12.47
CA ALA A 133 12.92 -3.67 13.43
C ALA A 133 12.38 -2.23 13.34
N VAL A 134 12.20 -1.70 12.12
CA VAL A 134 11.63 -0.38 11.87
C VAL A 134 10.19 -0.28 12.38
N ALA A 135 9.36 -1.30 12.13
CA ALA A 135 7.97 -1.33 12.58
C ALA A 135 7.83 -1.30 14.12
N MET A 136 8.86 -1.73 14.85
CA MET A 136 8.88 -1.79 16.32
C MET A 136 9.69 -0.64 16.95
N ASP A 137 10.30 0.24 16.14
CA ASP A 137 11.18 1.30 16.62
C ASP A 137 10.40 2.55 17.05
N ARG A 138 10.43 2.84 18.37
CA ARG A 138 9.84 4.06 18.93
C ARG A 138 10.50 5.34 18.40
N ALA A 139 11.80 5.33 18.15
CA ALA A 139 12.49 6.50 17.61
C ALA A 139 12.05 6.80 16.16
N MET A 140 11.69 5.78 15.38
CA MET A 140 11.07 5.97 14.07
C MET A 140 9.66 6.55 14.21
N ALA A 141 8.85 6.04 15.15
CA ALA A 141 7.51 6.59 15.40
C ALA A 141 7.58 8.08 15.80
N ASP A 142 8.48 8.44 16.72
CA ASP A 142 8.69 9.82 17.15
C ASP A 142 9.21 10.70 16.00
N PHE A 143 10.06 10.15 15.13
CA PHE A 143 10.52 10.84 13.92
C PHE A 143 9.36 11.16 12.99
N ILE A 144 8.48 10.20 12.69
CA ILE A 144 7.30 10.39 11.83
C ILE A 144 6.41 11.51 12.38
N VAL A 145 6.11 11.49 13.68
CA VAL A 145 5.32 12.54 14.35
C VAL A 145 6.05 13.89 14.30
N GLY A 146 7.37 13.89 14.51
CA GLY A 146 8.21 15.09 14.41
C GLY A 146 8.28 15.69 13.00
N GLN A 147 8.01 14.91 11.96
CA GLN A 147 7.83 15.40 10.58
C GLN A 147 6.41 15.95 10.32
N GLY A 148 5.52 15.91 11.31
CA GLY A 148 4.15 16.42 11.20
C GLY A 148 3.13 15.41 10.66
N PHE A 149 3.51 14.14 10.51
CA PHE A 149 2.59 13.08 10.08
C PHE A 149 1.83 12.48 11.26
N ALA A 150 0.58 12.10 11.03
CA ALA A 150 -0.20 11.25 11.91
C ALA A 150 -0.36 9.87 11.26
N ALA A 151 0.00 8.81 11.97
CA ALA A 151 -0.22 7.45 11.49
C ALA A 151 -1.71 7.13 11.44
N ILE A 152 -2.20 6.68 10.29
CA ILE A 152 -3.58 6.24 10.08
C ILE A 152 -3.59 4.83 9.49
N SER A 153 -4.72 4.15 9.62
CA SER A 153 -5.04 2.98 8.78
C SER A 153 -5.85 3.44 7.55
N PHE A 154 -6.20 2.51 6.67
CA PHE A 154 -7.14 2.78 5.57
C PHE A 154 -8.61 2.91 6.01
N ARG A 155 -8.94 2.60 7.26
CA ARG A 155 -10.33 2.66 7.76
C ARG A 155 -10.98 4.03 7.53
N PRO A 156 -10.34 5.18 7.88
CA PRO A 156 -10.93 6.49 7.62
C PRO A 156 -11.14 6.78 6.12
N LEU A 157 -10.25 6.28 5.24
CA LEU A 157 -10.40 6.44 3.79
C LEU A 157 -11.60 5.64 3.27
N ARG A 158 -11.82 4.43 3.79
CA ARG A 158 -12.97 3.61 3.45
C ARG A 158 -14.27 4.25 3.92
N ASP A 159 -14.27 4.73 5.16
CA ASP A 159 -15.45 5.36 5.74
C ASP A 159 -15.79 6.66 4.98
N LEU A 160 -14.77 7.41 4.53
CA LEU A 160 -14.94 8.54 3.60
C LEU A 160 -15.56 8.11 2.26
N GLN A 161 -15.02 7.07 1.61
CA GLN A 161 -15.54 6.58 0.32
C GLN A 161 -17.00 6.12 0.41
N ARG A 162 -17.37 5.50 1.54
CA ARG A 162 -18.73 5.00 1.77
C ARG A 162 -19.74 6.06 2.18
N ALA A 163 -19.27 7.24 2.59
CA ALA A 163 -20.11 8.38 2.96
C ALA A 163 -20.44 9.29 1.76
N ALA A 164 -19.78 9.08 0.62
CA ALA A 164 -19.96 9.84 -0.61
C ALA A 164 -21.15 9.38 -1.45
#